data_AF-A0A7H1QDH1-F1
#
_entry.id   AF-A0A7H1QDH1-F1
#
_cell.length_a   1.000
_cell.length_b   1.000
_cell.length_c   1.000
_cell.angle_alpha   90.00
_cell.angle_beta   90.00
_cell.angle_gamma   90.00
#
_symmetry.space_group_name_H-M   'P 1'
#
loop_
_entity.id
_entity.type
_entity.pdbx_description
1 polymer ?
#
loop_
_entity_poly.entity_id
_entity_poly.type
_entity_poly.pdbx_seq_one_letter_code
_entity_poly.pdbx_strand_id
1 'polypeptide(L)'
;MRLPEFTASAPLTTVEMGAIRSLHHACNLLRAEWQTASTLVDRLTALQDTVEQFDQGAPPFQHHHDAVDAARHNAYMYERELGVSAWRYASAHAVLGITLLDRLVAGRPALTAAAVDELCEEPTLGQLRKALLIPAGHLLVTRPEETRHRADEDRQQLLRTLDIIRGSIRQLKENKPMSDQEAAACLLSENSPLGTDPMYDGVLGPLFDLAEQTLFEISWFLKHDVTLR
;
A
#
# COMPACT_ATOMS: atom_id res chain seq x y z
N MET A 1 10.56 14.32 -1.31
CA MET A 1 9.73 15.45 -0.85
C MET A 1 10.11 15.83 0.58
N ARG A 2 10.06 17.10 1.00
CA ARG A 2 10.32 17.49 2.40
C ARG A 2 9.01 17.45 3.20
N LEU A 3 9.07 16.81 4.37
CA LEU A 3 7.98 16.80 5.34
C LEU A 3 7.68 18.24 5.79
N PRO A 4 6.41 18.62 5.99
CA PRO A 4 6.07 19.92 6.57
C PRO A 4 6.61 20.05 8.00
N GLU A 5 7.13 21.25 8.32
CA GLU A 5 7.45 21.65 9.69
C GLU A 5 6.15 21.93 10.45
N PHE A 6 5.98 21.29 11.61
CA PHE A 6 4.80 21.43 12.46
C PHE A 6 5.23 21.97 13.83
N THR A 7 4.63 23.07 14.28
CA THR A 7 4.90 23.71 15.57
C THR A 7 4.02 23.11 16.68
N ALA A 8 4.49 23.18 17.93
CA ALA A 8 3.90 22.55 19.13
C ALA A 8 2.46 22.97 19.51
N SER A 9 1.85 23.87 18.73
CA SER A 9 0.47 24.34 18.89
C SER A 9 -0.55 23.55 18.05
N ALA A 10 -0.13 22.43 17.42
CA ALA A 10 -0.96 21.68 16.49
C ALA A 10 -1.89 20.66 17.20
N PRO A 11 -3.10 20.40 16.68
CA PRO A 11 -4.04 19.35 17.14
C PRO A 11 -3.56 17.90 16.90
N LEU A 12 -2.28 17.72 16.55
CA LEU A 12 -1.59 16.43 16.44
C LEU A 12 -0.62 16.29 17.60
N THR A 13 -0.65 15.15 18.27
CA THR A 13 0.34 14.81 19.31
C THR A 13 1.68 14.44 18.68
N THR A 14 2.75 14.50 19.48
CA THR A 14 4.08 14.03 19.08
C THR A 14 4.07 12.55 18.67
N VAL A 15 3.23 11.73 19.29
CA VAL A 15 3.10 10.29 18.98
C VAL A 15 2.52 10.10 17.58
N GLU A 16 1.37 10.70 17.29
CA GLU A 16 0.72 10.59 15.98
C GLU A 16 1.61 11.12 14.85
N MET A 17 2.30 12.23 15.12
CA MET A 17 3.23 12.82 14.16
C MET A 17 4.49 11.97 13.95
N GLY A 18 5.03 11.39 15.03
CA GLY A 18 6.16 10.46 14.96
C GLY A 18 5.82 9.22 14.14
N ALA A 19 4.66 8.63 14.41
CA ALA A 19 4.16 7.46 13.72
C ALA A 19 3.96 7.69 12.21
N ILE A 20 3.18 8.71 11.83
CA ILE A 20 2.91 8.98 10.41
C ILE A 20 4.19 9.32 9.63
N ARG A 21 5.15 10.03 10.25
CA ARG A 21 6.45 10.32 9.62
C ARG A 21 7.30 9.07 9.47
N SER A 22 7.34 8.21 10.49
CA SER A 22 8.06 6.95 10.45
C SER A 22 7.53 6.05 9.33
N LEU A 23 6.21 5.87 9.25
CA LEU A 23 5.55 5.12 8.19
C LEU A 23 5.78 5.74 6.81
N HIS A 24 5.71 7.07 6.68
CA HIS A 24 5.98 7.76 5.42
C HIS A 24 7.41 7.50 4.92
N HIS A 25 8.40 7.53 5.81
CA HIS A 25 9.79 7.22 5.46
C HIS A 25 9.96 5.75 5.02
N ALA A 26 9.35 4.81 5.75
CA ALA A 26 9.36 3.40 5.38
C ALA A 26 8.71 3.18 3.99
N CYS A 27 7.56 3.82 3.75
CA CYS A 27 6.85 3.74 2.47
C CYS A 27 7.71 4.25 1.31
N ASN A 28 8.34 5.42 1.45
CA ASN A 28 9.16 5.99 0.38
C ASN A 28 10.38 5.13 0.06
N LEU A 29 11.05 4.59 1.09
CA LEU A 29 12.17 3.69 0.93
C LEU A 29 11.74 2.43 0.19
N LEU A 30 10.68 1.77 0.68
CA LEU A 30 10.18 0.52 0.09
C LEU A 30 9.61 0.72 -1.30
N ARG A 31 8.95 1.86 -1.59
CA ARG A 31 8.45 2.19 -2.93
C ARG A 31 9.57 2.20 -3.96
N ALA A 32 10.68 2.88 -3.65
CA ALA A 32 11.82 2.99 -4.55
C ALA A 32 12.50 1.63 -4.77
N GLU A 33 12.73 0.88 -3.69
CA GLU A 33 13.35 -0.45 -3.77
C GLU A 33 12.46 -1.46 -4.51
N TRP A 34 11.17 -1.49 -4.20
CA TRP A 34 10.20 -2.34 -4.88
C TRP A 34 10.13 -2.04 -6.38
N GLN A 35 10.02 -0.76 -6.78
CA GLN A 35 10.01 -0.37 -8.20
C GLN A 35 11.29 -0.80 -8.94
N THR A 36 12.44 -0.71 -8.26
CA THR A 36 13.72 -1.17 -8.79
C THR A 36 13.71 -2.69 -8.98
N ALA A 37 13.22 -3.43 -7.99
CA ALA A 37 13.09 -4.88 -8.07
C ALA A 37 12.10 -5.32 -9.17
N SER A 38 10.94 -4.68 -9.30
CA SER A 38 9.98 -4.95 -10.38
C SER A 38 10.61 -4.73 -11.76
N THR A 39 11.34 -3.61 -11.94
CA THR A 39 12.06 -3.33 -13.20
C THR A 39 13.11 -4.42 -13.51
N LEU A 40 13.79 -4.93 -12.48
CA LEU A 40 14.75 -6.02 -12.63
C LEU A 40 14.06 -7.32 -13.06
N VAL A 41 12.90 -7.65 -12.47
CA VAL A 41 12.07 -8.80 -12.86
C VAL A 41 11.63 -8.67 -14.32
N ASP A 42 11.06 -7.53 -14.71
CA ASP A 42 10.60 -7.28 -16.09
C ASP A 42 11.74 -7.47 -17.10
N ARG A 43 12.92 -6.93 -16.79
CA ARG A 43 14.11 -7.07 -17.63
C ARG A 43 14.53 -8.52 -17.79
N LEU A 44 14.53 -9.30 -16.71
CA LEU A 44 14.93 -10.72 -16.73
C LEU A 44 13.89 -11.59 -17.42
N THR A 45 12.60 -11.26 -17.32
CA THR A 45 11.53 -11.88 -18.10
C THR A 45 11.73 -11.63 -19.59
N ALA A 46 11.98 -10.39 -20.00
CA ALA A 46 12.26 -10.09 -21.41
C ALA A 46 13.55 -10.77 -21.94
N LEU A 47 14.55 -10.94 -21.07
CA LEU A 47 15.77 -11.68 -21.42
C LEU A 47 15.49 -13.18 -21.62
N GLN A 48 14.61 -13.77 -20.81
CA GLN A 48 14.17 -15.15 -20.96
C GLN A 48 13.52 -15.36 -22.34
N ASP A 49 12.59 -14.47 -22.73
CA ASP A 49 11.95 -14.52 -24.05
C ASP A 49 12.95 -14.44 -25.21
N THR A 50 14.07 -13.75 -25.00
CA THR A 50 15.17 -13.65 -25.97
C THR A 50 16.01 -14.93 -26.00
N VAL A 51 16.27 -15.53 -24.84
CA VAL A 51 17.00 -16.79 -24.71
C VAL A 51 16.25 -17.94 -25.36
N GLU A 52 14.94 -18.01 -25.18
CA GLU A 52 14.08 -19.03 -25.82
C GLU A 52 14.15 -18.98 -27.35
N GLN A 53 14.43 -17.81 -27.95
CA GLN A 53 14.59 -17.67 -29.40
C GLN A 53 15.92 -18.25 -29.92
N PHE A 54 16.97 -18.32 -29.09
CA PHE A 54 18.24 -18.95 -29.48
C PHE A 54 18.14 -20.47 -29.58
N ASP A 55 17.13 -21.07 -28.95
CA ASP A 55 16.95 -22.51 -28.85
C ASP A 55 16.20 -23.13 -30.04
N GLN A 56 16.03 -22.38 -31.13
CA GLN A 56 15.54 -22.90 -32.42
C GLN A 56 16.48 -23.99 -32.95
N GLY A 57 16.16 -25.26 -32.65
CA GLY A 57 16.91 -26.42 -33.13
C GLY A 57 17.39 -27.41 -32.07
N ALA A 58 16.88 -27.35 -30.83
CA ALA A 58 17.26 -28.25 -29.73
C ALA A 58 18.77 -28.25 -29.46
N PRO A 59 19.30 -27.17 -28.87
CA PRO A 59 20.74 -27.03 -28.65
C PRO A 59 21.28 -28.09 -27.69
N PRO A 60 22.55 -28.51 -27.85
CA PRO A 60 23.17 -29.55 -27.01
C PRO A 60 23.46 -29.11 -25.57
N PHE A 61 23.41 -27.80 -25.28
CA PHE A 61 23.68 -27.23 -23.95
C PHE A 61 22.66 -26.11 -23.66
N GLN A 62 22.25 -25.99 -22.39
CA GLN A 62 21.22 -25.04 -21.93
C GLN A 62 21.73 -24.05 -20.86
N HIS A 63 23.05 -23.87 -20.74
CA HIS A 63 23.65 -23.06 -19.68
C HIS A 63 23.18 -21.60 -19.64
N HIS A 64 22.84 -21.02 -20.78
CA HIS A 64 22.27 -19.67 -20.88
C HIS A 64 20.85 -19.62 -20.31
N HIS A 65 20.03 -20.63 -20.57
CA HIS A 65 18.69 -20.78 -20.00
C HIS A 65 18.75 -20.96 -18.47
N ASP A 66 19.58 -21.91 -18.00
CA ASP A 66 19.76 -22.16 -16.57
C ASP A 66 20.22 -20.90 -15.81
N ALA A 67 21.13 -20.12 -16.41
CA ALA A 67 21.62 -18.89 -15.82
C ALA A 67 20.55 -17.79 -15.74
N VAL A 68 19.74 -17.62 -16.79
CA VAL A 68 18.65 -16.63 -16.80
C VAL A 68 17.53 -17.04 -15.85
N ASP A 69 17.16 -18.32 -15.82
CA ASP A 69 16.17 -18.85 -14.88
C ASP A 69 16.58 -18.63 -13.43
N ALA A 70 17.82 -18.96 -13.08
CA ALA A 70 18.34 -18.74 -11.73
C ALA A 70 18.33 -17.25 -11.36
N ALA A 71 18.74 -16.37 -12.27
CA ALA A 71 18.72 -14.93 -12.04
C ALA A 71 17.29 -14.39 -11.87
N ARG A 72 16.37 -14.83 -12.74
CA ARG A 72 14.95 -14.45 -12.71
C ARG A 72 14.27 -14.90 -11.42
N HIS A 73 14.49 -16.15 -11.00
CA HIS A 73 13.96 -16.67 -9.76
C HIS A 73 14.40 -15.83 -8.54
N ASN A 74 15.70 -15.52 -8.45
CA ASN A 74 16.22 -14.70 -7.35
C ASN A 74 15.66 -13.27 -7.37
N ALA A 75 15.54 -12.65 -8.55
CA ALA A 75 14.94 -11.33 -8.67
C ALA A 75 13.47 -11.33 -8.27
N TYR A 76 12.71 -12.35 -8.66
CA TYR A 76 11.31 -12.52 -8.28
C TYR A 76 11.14 -12.68 -6.76
N MET A 77 11.97 -13.49 -6.11
CA MET A 77 11.90 -13.64 -4.65
C MET A 77 12.22 -12.32 -3.92
N TYR A 78 13.22 -11.57 -4.40
CA TYR A 78 13.57 -10.26 -3.84
C TYR A 78 12.45 -9.23 -4.03
N GLU A 79 11.89 -9.11 -5.24
CA GLU A 79 10.72 -8.26 -5.51
C GLU A 79 9.56 -8.62 -4.60
N ARG A 80 9.33 -9.92 -4.40
CA ARG A 80 8.21 -10.42 -3.61
C ARG A 80 8.31 -10.08 -2.13
N GLU A 81 9.48 -10.24 -1.54
CA GLU A 81 9.74 -9.85 -0.15
C GLU A 81 9.57 -8.34 0.05
N LEU A 82 10.06 -7.55 -0.91
CA LEU A 82 9.87 -6.11 -0.91
C LEU A 82 8.40 -5.71 -1.08
N GLY A 83 7.66 -6.35 -1.98
CA GLY A 83 6.25 -6.06 -2.24
C GLY A 83 5.35 -6.34 -1.02
N VAL A 84 5.59 -7.45 -0.31
CA VAL A 84 4.90 -7.75 0.95
C VAL A 84 5.23 -6.73 2.04
N SER A 85 6.50 -6.38 2.18
CA SER A 85 6.94 -5.35 3.14
C SER A 85 6.34 -3.99 2.82
N ALA A 86 6.38 -3.60 1.55
CA ALA A 86 5.80 -2.38 1.01
C ALA A 86 4.31 -2.31 1.31
N TRP A 87 3.57 -3.39 1.06
CA TRP A 87 2.15 -3.48 1.38
C TRP A 87 1.87 -3.17 2.85
N ARG A 88 2.58 -3.84 3.77
CA ARG A 88 2.38 -3.67 5.22
C ARG A 88 2.48 -2.21 5.62
N TYR A 89 3.55 -1.52 5.23
CA TYR A 89 3.75 -0.13 5.62
C TYR A 89 2.85 0.84 4.85
N ALA A 90 2.60 0.61 3.56
CA ALA A 90 1.73 1.48 2.76
C ALA A 90 0.27 1.42 3.24
N SER A 91 -0.23 0.22 3.56
CA SER A 91 -1.59 0.03 4.08
C SER A 91 -1.74 0.62 5.48
N ALA A 92 -0.79 0.38 6.38
CA ALA A 92 -0.75 1.01 7.71
C ALA A 92 -0.72 2.55 7.60
N HIS A 93 0.15 3.09 6.74
CA HIS A 93 0.27 4.53 6.51
C HIS A 93 -1.04 5.13 5.99
N ALA A 94 -1.69 4.48 5.02
CA ALA A 94 -2.97 4.93 4.48
C ALA A 94 -4.08 4.91 5.55
N VAL A 95 -4.19 3.84 6.35
CA VAL A 95 -5.20 3.72 7.40
C VAL A 95 -4.95 4.74 8.52
N LEU A 96 -3.72 4.90 8.99
CA LEU A 96 -3.38 5.92 9.98
C LEU A 96 -3.65 7.33 9.44
N GLY A 97 -3.22 7.62 8.21
CA GLY A 97 -3.42 8.93 7.58
C GLY A 97 -4.89 9.30 7.42
N ILE A 98 -5.73 8.36 6.98
CA ILE A 98 -7.19 8.55 6.90
C ILE A 98 -7.78 8.75 8.31
N THR A 99 -7.38 7.93 9.28
CA THR A 99 -7.89 8.02 10.65
C THR A 99 -7.55 9.38 11.29
N LEU A 100 -6.33 9.87 11.07
CA LEU A 100 -5.88 11.18 11.53
C LEU A 100 -6.68 12.32 10.88
N LEU A 101 -6.89 12.27 9.56
CA LEU A 101 -7.73 13.24 8.85
C LEU A 101 -9.17 13.24 9.37
N ASP A 102 -9.78 12.06 9.49
CA ASP A 102 -11.17 11.91 9.93
C ASP A 102 -11.37 12.48 11.34
N ARG A 103 -10.44 12.19 12.27
CA ARG A 103 -10.53 12.76 13.62
C ARG A 103 -10.31 14.27 13.63
N LEU A 104 -9.44 14.79 12.77
CA LEU A 104 -9.12 16.22 12.70
C LEU A 104 -10.34 17.01 12.18
N VAL A 105 -10.94 16.54 11.09
CA VAL A 105 -12.16 17.14 10.53
C VAL A 105 -13.33 17.06 11.52
N ALA A 106 -13.47 15.93 12.23
CA ALA A 106 -14.53 15.75 13.21
C ALA A 106 -14.25 16.45 14.56
N GLY A 107 -13.10 17.11 14.75
CA GLY A 107 -12.72 17.73 16.01
C GLY A 107 -12.59 16.76 17.18
N ARG A 108 -12.29 15.48 16.90
CA ARG A 108 -12.18 14.43 17.92
C ARG A 108 -10.83 14.49 18.65
N PRO A 109 -10.77 14.01 19.90
CA PRO A 109 -9.53 13.95 20.67
C PRO A 109 -8.41 13.20 19.95
N ALA A 110 -7.18 13.52 20.31
CA ALA A 110 -6.00 12.80 19.82
C ALA A 110 -6.06 11.31 20.18
N LEU A 111 -5.45 10.49 19.34
CA LEU A 111 -5.32 9.05 19.57
C LEU A 111 -4.42 8.78 20.77
N THR A 112 -4.71 7.70 21.50
CA THR A 112 -3.81 7.21 22.55
C THR A 112 -2.57 6.59 21.91
N ALA A 113 -1.44 6.54 22.65
CA ALA A 113 -0.22 5.93 22.14
C ALA A 113 -0.43 4.47 21.71
N ALA A 114 -1.21 3.70 22.47
CA ALA A 114 -1.53 2.31 22.14
C ALA A 114 -2.36 2.19 20.84
N ALA A 115 -3.32 3.10 20.61
CA ALA A 115 -4.10 3.10 19.38
C ALA A 115 -3.23 3.49 18.16
N VAL A 116 -2.27 4.40 18.34
CA VAL A 116 -1.32 4.75 17.28
C VAL A 116 -0.40 3.57 16.96
N ASP A 117 0.08 2.87 17.98
CA ASP A 117 0.95 1.69 17.82
C ASP A 117 0.22 0.57 17.05
N GLU A 118 -1.03 0.27 17.40
CA GLU A 118 -1.87 -0.69 16.68
C GLU A 118 -2.08 -0.30 15.20
N LEU A 119 -2.24 1.00 14.92
CA LEU A 119 -2.40 1.51 13.55
C LEU A 119 -1.09 1.56 12.74
N CYS A 120 0.07 1.37 13.38
CA CYS A 120 1.35 1.21 12.69
C CYS A 120 1.58 -0.21 12.17
N GLU A 121 0.82 -1.19 12.68
CA GLU A 121 0.86 -2.57 12.21
C GLU A 121 0.08 -2.76 10.91
N GLU A 122 0.29 -3.91 10.25
CA GLU A 122 -0.48 -4.22 9.04
C GLU A 122 -1.98 -4.27 9.36
N PRO A 123 -2.81 -3.45 8.71
CA PRO A 123 -4.24 -3.55 8.87
C PRO A 123 -4.76 -4.81 8.16
N THR A 124 -5.76 -5.43 8.77
CA THR A 124 -6.60 -6.42 8.08
C THR A 124 -7.24 -5.82 6.83
N LEU A 125 -7.57 -6.66 5.84
CA LEU A 125 -8.26 -6.21 4.62
C LEU A 125 -9.58 -5.49 4.93
N GLY A 126 -10.28 -5.91 5.98
CA GLY A 126 -11.48 -5.27 6.48
C GLY A 126 -11.23 -3.90 7.09
N GLN A 127 -10.14 -3.71 7.83
CA GLN A 127 -9.75 -2.39 8.37
C GLN A 127 -9.39 -1.42 7.25
N LEU A 128 -8.56 -1.85 6.28
CA LEU A 128 -8.22 -1.02 5.12
C LEU A 128 -9.49 -0.63 4.33
N ARG A 129 -10.37 -1.60 4.08
CA ARG A 129 -11.64 -1.35 3.39
C ARG A 129 -12.51 -0.34 4.13
N LYS A 130 -12.62 -0.45 5.46
CA LYS A 130 -13.39 0.50 6.29
C LYS A 130 -12.81 1.91 6.19
N ALA A 131 -11.50 2.07 6.20
CA ALA A 131 -10.86 3.38 6.03
C ALA A 131 -11.15 3.97 4.63
N LEU A 132 -11.04 3.16 3.58
CA LEU A 132 -11.31 3.59 2.20
C LEU A 132 -12.77 3.95 1.93
N LEU A 133 -13.71 3.43 2.72
CA LEU A 133 -15.13 3.78 2.62
C LEU A 133 -15.45 5.18 3.15
N ILE A 134 -14.55 5.82 3.90
CA ILE A 134 -14.76 7.19 4.35
C ILE A 134 -14.65 8.11 3.12
N PRO A 135 -15.71 8.88 2.77
CA PRO A 135 -15.70 9.70 1.57
C PRO A 135 -14.58 10.75 1.58
N ALA A 136 -13.90 10.93 0.45
CA ALA A 136 -12.91 11.97 0.25
C ALA A 136 -13.50 13.36 0.52
N GLY A 137 -14.75 13.59 0.09
CA GLY A 137 -15.48 14.82 0.40
C GLY A 137 -15.60 15.12 1.89
N HIS A 138 -15.63 14.09 2.74
CA HIS A 138 -15.62 14.24 4.21
C HIS A 138 -14.22 14.55 4.74
N LEU A 139 -13.17 13.95 4.18
CA LEU A 139 -11.79 14.12 4.67
C LEU A 139 -11.14 15.42 4.17
N LEU A 140 -11.51 15.87 2.97
CA LEU A 140 -10.85 16.95 2.24
C LEU A 140 -11.70 18.23 2.22
N VAL A 141 -12.34 18.57 3.35
CA VAL A 141 -13.29 19.69 3.47
C VAL A 141 -12.71 21.04 3.05
N THR A 142 -11.39 21.21 3.16
CA THR A 142 -10.65 22.43 2.80
C THR A 142 -10.17 22.47 1.34
N ARG A 143 -10.47 21.46 0.52
CA ARG A 143 -10.03 21.38 -0.89
C ARG A 143 -11.12 21.82 -1.87
N PRO A 144 -10.80 22.24 -3.11
CA PRO A 144 -11.80 22.48 -4.15
C PRO A 144 -12.60 21.21 -4.49
N GLU A 145 -13.83 21.36 -4.97
CA GLU A 145 -14.76 20.26 -5.24
C GLU A 145 -14.18 19.25 -6.24
N GLU A 146 -13.51 19.70 -7.30
CA GLU A 146 -12.91 18.84 -8.32
C GLU A 146 -11.81 17.93 -7.74
N THR A 147 -11.06 18.44 -6.76
CA THR A 147 -10.03 17.67 -6.06
C THR A 147 -10.66 16.58 -5.19
N ARG A 148 -11.81 16.88 -4.56
CA ARG A 148 -12.55 15.91 -3.75
C ARG A 148 -13.12 14.79 -4.61
N HIS A 149 -13.75 15.14 -5.74
CA HIS A 149 -14.31 14.16 -6.68
C HIS A 149 -13.24 13.19 -7.20
N ARG A 150 -12.09 13.69 -7.65
CA ARG A 150 -10.98 12.83 -8.10
C ARG A 150 -10.48 11.91 -6.98
N ALA A 151 -10.32 12.43 -5.78
CA ALA A 151 -9.89 11.63 -4.63
C ALA A 151 -10.93 10.58 -4.21
N ASP A 152 -12.22 10.81 -4.47
CA ASP A 152 -13.27 9.79 -4.31
C ASP A 152 -13.18 8.72 -5.41
N GLU A 153 -12.96 9.10 -6.68
CA GLU A 153 -12.75 8.16 -7.79
C GLU A 153 -11.56 7.22 -7.54
N ASP A 154 -10.43 7.77 -7.11
CA ASP A 154 -9.21 7.00 -6.79
C ASP A 154 -9.46 6.00 -5.65
N ARG A 155 -10.16 6.43 -4.59
CA ARG A 155 -10.56 5.55 -3.47
C ARG A 155 -11.52 4.45 -3.92
N GLN A 156 -12.48 4.77 -4.79
CA GLN A 156 -13.41 3.77 -5.32
C GLN A 156 -12.69 2.74 -6.20
N GLN A 157 -11.68 3.15 -6.97
CA GLN A 157 -10.85 2.21 -7.72
C GLN A 157 -10.07 1.28 -6.77
N LEU A 158 -9.45 1.83 -5.74
CA LEU A 158 -8.77 1.04 -4.71
C LEU A 158 -9.71 0.04 -4.01
N LEU A 159 -10.94 0.47 -3.67
CA LEU A 159 -11.95 -0.41 -3.08
C LEU A 159 -12.32 -1.58 -4.00
N ARG A 160 -12.48 -1.34 -5.30
CA ARG A 160 -12.75 -2.40 -6.28
C ARG A 160 -11.61 -3.41 -6.34
N THR A 161 -10.37 -2.95 -6.42
CA THR A 161 -9.20 -3.83 -6.43
C THR A 161 -9.09 -4.63 -5.13
N LEU A 162 -9.35 -3.99 -3.99
CA LEU A 162 -9.35 -4.66 -2.67
C LEU A 162 -10.43 -5.74 -2.56
N ASP A 163 -11.62 -5.51 -3.12
CA ASP A 163 -12.70 -6.51 -3.14
C ASP A 163 -12.34 -7.70 -4.07
N ILE A 164 -11.59 -7.48 -5.15
CA ILE A 164 -11.01 -8.56 -5.98
C ILE A 164 -10.01 -9.39 -5.15
N ILE A 165 -9.08 -8.74 -4.46
CA ILE A 165 -8.07 -9.42 -3.61
C ILE A 165 -8.75 -10.26 -2.54
N ARG A 166 -9.78 -9.72 -1.87
CA ARG A 166 -10.58 -10.48 -0.90
C ARG A 166 -11.25 -11.69 -1.55
N GLY A 167 -11.77 -11.54 -2.77
CA GLY A 167 -12.31 -12.65 -3.57
C GLY A 167 -11.27 -13.74 -3.83
N SER A 168 -10.05 -13.37 -4.23
CA SER A 168 -8.94 -14.31 -4.46
C SER A 168 -8.53 -15.03 -3.17
N ILE A 169 -8.37 -14.30 -2.06
CA ILE A 169 -8.00 -14.88 -0.75
C ILE A 169 -9.03 -15.90 -0.27
N ARG A 170 -10.32 -15.63 -0.51
CA ARG A 170 -11.39 -16.60 -0.17
C ARG A 170 -11.22 -17.94 -0.89
N GLN A 171 -10.63 -17.93 -2.09
CA GLN A 171 -10.48 -19.11 -2.94
C GLN A 171 -9.14 -19.85 -2.71
N LEU A 172 -8.20 -19.29 -1.94
CA LEU A 172 -6.89 -19.90 -1.70
C LEU A 172 -6.94 -21.27 -1.01
N LYS A 173 -7.99 -21.56 -0.23
CA LYS A 173 -8.15 -22.86 0.42
C LYS A 173 -8.89 -23.84 -0.49
N GLU A 174 -8.12 -24.74 -1.12
CA GLU A 174 -8.57 -25.75 -2.09
C GLU A 174 -9.83 -26.53 -1.67
N ASN A 175 -10.05 -26.74 -0.36
CA ASN A 175 -11.11 -27.61 0.14
C ASN A 175 -12.26 -26.89 0.88
N LYS A 176 -12.11 -25.60 1.21
CA LYS A 176 -13.17 -24.82 1.87
C LYS A 176 -12.91 -23.33 1.66
N PRO A 177 -13.68 -22.66 0.78
CA PRO A 177 -13.58 -21.23 0.61
C PRO A 177 -13.83 -20.50 1.93
N MET A 178 -13.07 -19.44 2.19
CA MET A 178 -13.32 -18.60 3.36
C MET A 178 -14.63 -17.81 3.19
N SER A 179 -15.29 -17.53 4.30
CA SER A 179 -16.37 -16.54 4.38
C SER A 179 -15.85 -15.12 4.16
N ASP A 180 -16.74 -14.18 3.86
CA ASP A 180 -16.36 -12.77 3.69
C ASP A 180 -15.79 -12.14 4.96
N GLN A 181 -16.23 -12.61 6.13
CA GLN A 181 -15.74 -12.15 7.42
C GLN A 181 -14.34 -12.67 7.71
N GLU A 182 -14.07 -13.95 7.41
CA GLU A 182 -12.73 -14.53 7.53
C GLU A 182 -11.75 -13.81 6.60
N ALA A 183 -12.12 -13.61 5.33
CA ALA A 183 -11.27 -12.88 4.39
C ALA A 183 -11.07 -11.40 4.76
N ALA A 184 -12.07 -10.77 5.39
CA ALA A 184 -11.90 -9.41 5.92
C ALA A 184 -10.95 -9.35 7.13
N ALA A 185 -10.81 -10.45 7.87
CA ALA A 185 -9.90 -10.53 9.02
C ALA A 185 -8.45 -10.91 8.63
N CYS A 186 -8.22 -11.32 7.38
CA CYS A 186 -6.89 -11.67 6.89
C CYS A 186 -5.96 -10.45 6.80
N LEU A 187 -4.68 -10.70 7.08
CA LEU A 187 -3.56 -9.88 6.62
C LEU A 187 -3.17 -10.32 5.20
N LEU A 188 -2.77 -9.39 4.34
CA LEU A 188 -2.36 -9.73 2.98
C LEU A 188 -1.00 -10.42 2.99
N SER A 189 -0.08 -9.97 3.84
CA SER A 189 1.27 -10.55 3.98
C SER A 189 1.24 -12.05 4.30
N GLU A 190 0.26 -12.48 5.10
CA GLU A 190 0.06 -13.88 5.48
C GLU A 190 -0.71 -14.70 4.43
N ASN A 191 -1.40 -14.04 3.50
CA ASN A 191 -2.32 -14.67 2.54
C ASN A 191 -1.92 -14.41 1.07
N SER A 192 -0.62 -14.36 0.79
CA SER A 192 -0.06 -14.25 -0.57
C SER A 192 0.94 -15.39 -0.82
N PRO A 193 0.47 -16.63 -1.10
CA PRO A 193 1.32 -17.82 -1.19
C PRO A 193 2.30 -17.78 -2.38
N LEU A 194 3.50 -18.34 -2.19
CA LEU A 194 4.48 -18.50 -3.27
C LEU A 194 3.90 -19.36 -4.41
N GLY A 195 4.28 -19.04 -5.65
CA GLY A 195 3.83 -19.75 -6.85
C GLY A 195 2.51 -19.26 -7.45
N THR A 196 1.84 -18.28 -6.83
CA THR A 196 0.75 -17.51 -7.45
C THR A 196 1.19 -16.08 -7.69
N ASP A 197 0.45 -15.34 -8.52
CA ASP A 197 0.62 -13.89 -8.63
C ASP A 197 0.53 -13.24 -7.24
N PRO A 198 1.33 -12.21 -6.96
CA PRO A 198 1.32 -11.55 -5.66
C PRO A 198 -0.01 -10.83 -5.44
N MET A 199 -0.60 -10.98 -4.25
CA MET A 199 -1.91 -10.38 -3.95
C MET A 199 -1.88 -8.84 -3.87
N TYR A 200 -0.69 -8.24 -3.76
CA TYR A 200 -0.51 -6.78 -3.78
C TYR A 200 -0.42 -6.21 -5.21
N ASP A 201 -0.39 -7.05 -6.24
CA ASP A 201 -0.26 -6.59 -7.61
C ASP A 201 -1.45 -5.72 -8.03
N GLY A 202 -1.17 -4.67 -8.80
CA GLY A 202 -2.16 -3.67 -9.23
C GLY A 202 -2.75 -2.76 -8.13
N VAL A 203 -2.54 -3.06 -6.84
CA VAL A 203 -3.04 -2.22 -5.72
C VAL A 203 -1.93 -1.43 -5.03
N LEU A 204 -0.69 -1.94 -5.02
CA LEU A 204 0.39 -1.36 -4.24
C LEU A 204 0.78 0.06 -4.70
N GLY A 205 0.85 0.31 -6.01
CA GLY A 205 1.11 1.64 -6.56
C GLY A 205 0.08 2.69 -6.13
N PRO A 206 -1.22 2.48 -6.41
CA PRO A 206 -2.29 3.37 -5.95
C PRO A 206 -2.34 3.53 -4.42
N LEU A 207 -1.99 2.49 -3.68
CA LEU A 207 -1.93 2.55 -2.21
C LEU A 207 -0.80 3.48 -1.74
N PHE A 208 0.37 3.45 -2.37
CA PHE A 208 1.44 4.42 -2.08
C PHE A 208 0.99 5.85 -2.35
N ASP A 209 0.29 6.09 -3.46
CA ASP A 209 -0.20 7.43 -3.82
C ASP A 209 -1.20 7.95 -2.78
N LEU A 210 -2.14 7.09 -2.35
CA LEU A 210 -3.06 7.43 -1.26
C LEU A 210 -2.32 7.73 0.04
N ALA A 211 -1.37 6.87 0.41
CA ALA A 211 -0.63 7.01 1.64
C ALA A 211 0.15 8.34 1.64
N GLU A 212 0.83 8.67 0.54
CA GLU A 212 1.48 9.96 0.34
C GLU A 212 0.51 11.15 0.40
N GLN A 213 -0.64 11.04 -0.28
CA GLN A 213 -1.68 12.07 -0.29
C GLN A 213 -2.14 12.40 1.14
N THR A 214 -2.43 11.41 1.97
CA THR A 214 -2.99 11.66 3.32
C THR A 214 -2.12 12.59 4.15
N LEU A 215 -0.80 12.46 4.08
CA LEU A 215 0.13 13.33 4.79
C LEU A 215 0.09 14.78 4.28
N PHE A 216 -0.01 14.97 2.97
CA PHE A 216 -0.17 16.30 2.38
C PHE A 216 -1.49 16.94 2.79
N GLU A 217 -2.56 16.16 2.83
CA GLU A 217 -3.87 16.64 3.25
C GLU A 217 -3.90 17.01 4.74
N ILE A 218 -3.22 16.24 5.60
CA ILE A 218 -3.03 16.61 7.01
C ILE A 218 -2.29 17.95 7.09
N SER A 219 -1.20 18.12 6.34
CA SER A 219 -0.49 19.40 6.30
C SER A 219 -1.34 20.55 5.80
N TRP A 220 -2.17 20.30 4.79
CA TRP A 220 -3.03 21.30 4.19
C TRP A 220 -4.12 21.75 5.17
N PHE A 221 -4.80 20.78 5.78
CA PHE A 221 -5.84 20.99 6.79
C PHE A 221 -5.31 21.88 7.92
N LEU A 222 -4.15 21.53 8.48
CA LEU A 222 -3.52 22.29 9.56
C LEU A 222 -3.13 23.73 9.19
N LYS A 223 -2.89 24.03 7.91
CA LYS A 223 -2.56 25.38 7.43
C LYS A 223 -3.80 26.25 7.21
N HIS A 224 -4.90 25.64 6.78
CA HIS A 224 -6.07 26.34 6.23
C HIS A 224 -7.33 26.25 7.09
N ASP A 225 -7.39 25.36 8.07
CA ASP A 225 -8.49 25.36 9.02
C ASP A 225 -8.30 26.51 10.03
N VAL A 226 -9.22 27.47 9.97
CA VAL A 226 -9.24 28.69 10.78
C VAL A 226 -9.73 28.41 12.20
N THR A 227 -10.41 27.27 12.43
CA THR A 227 -10.95 26.91 13.76
C THR A 227 -9.88 26.42 14.75
N LEU A 228 -8.67 26.16 14.26
CA LEU A 228 -7.50 25.72 15.04
C LEU A 228 -6.49 26.85 15.33
N ARG A 229 -6.81 28.11 14.94
CA ARG A 229 -6.05 29.32 15.27
C ARG A 229 -6.77 30.14 16.32
#